data_AF-A0A3D3F9R2-F1
#
_entry.id   AF-A0A3D3F9R2-F1
#
_cell.length_a   1.000
_cell.length_b   1.000
_cell.length_c   1.000
_cell.angle_alpha   90.00
_cell.angle_beta   90.00
_cell.angle_gamma   90.00
#
_symmetry.space_group_name_H-M   'P 1'
#
loop_
_entity.id
_entity.type
_entity.pdbx_description
1 polymer ?
#
loop_
_entity_poly.entity_id
_entity_poly.type
_entity_poly.pdbx_seq_one_letter_code
_entity_poly.pdbx_strand_id
1 'polypeptide(L)'
;MKKDILSVLFLLSVLIPVAGKNRVINHPAYEVKNSGIDNIVKIELSDQETRVHVRTAFIPGWWVKFPKTTFIQPEGSTEKLLATGIENGEFDKEIYMPQSGDSLFVLLFPALDRSVKKINYGEGDKTIIFGVSLEKNKQVEKEHKAIPDKIAEWLDTEIENSKIKEALPDYRSDRFFTRQPGRLVGYIKGYDPRLGFSTGIIYAGNVITNEDFPVTVEIHPDGRFEADIPMQYPTVFYVSVNDKPINFYMEPGHTLAMVLDWEEFLTADRLRNISYKFKEVEFKGGLSDINRQLAKVELKRIPWKEIQEKSKTLNPKEYKAYELQVIDENRKLVRQSDLSTKAAALLTNEALLTYGTNLLEYASN
;
A
#
# COMPACT_ATOMS: atom_id res chain seq x y z
N MET A 1 -85.98 -37.88 -21.76
CA MET A 1 -85.26 -38.73 -20.79
C MET A 1 -83.77 -38.71 -21.14
N LYS A 2 -82.97 -38.20 -20.19
CA LYS A 2 -81.51 -38.29 -19.97
C LYS A 2 -80.57 -38.38 -21.19
N LYS A 3 -79.78 -37.30 -21.38
CA LYS A 3 -78.41 -37.38 -21.88
C LYS A 3 -77.50 -36.65 -20.90
N ASP A 4 -76.68 -37.43 -20.22
CA ASP A 4 -75.61 -36.99 -19.34
C ASP A 4 -74.52 -36.30 -20.17
N ILE A 5 -74.11 -35.09 -19.77
CA ILE A 5 -72.90 -34.44 -20.27
C ILE A 5 -71.87 -34.47 -19.15
N LEU A 6 -70.84 -35.26 -19.41
CA LEU A 6 -69.67 -35.52 -18.60
C LEU A 6 -68.79 -34.26 -18.52
N SER A 7 -68.65 -33.66 -17.33
CA SER A 7 -67.64 -32.62 -17.08
C SER A 7 -66.29 -33.28 -16.79
N VAL A 8 -65.37 -33.21 -17.75
CA VAL A 8 -63.96 -33.58 -17.59
C VAL A 8 -63.24 -32.46 -16.85
N LEU A 9 -62.83 -32.73 -15.61
CA LEU A 9 -62.00 -31.84 -14.80
C LEU A 9 -60.53 -32.01 -15.22
N PHE A 10 -59.98 -31.04 -15.95
CA PHE A 10 -58.57 -31.00 -16.33
C PHE A 10 -57.75 -30.44 -15.16
N LEU A 11 -57.09 -31.31 -14.40
CA LEU A 11 -56.15 -30.93 -13.34
C LEU A 11 -54.82 -30.51 -14.00
N LEU A 12 -54.67 -29.22 -14.29
CA LEU A 12 -53.38 -28.61 -14.61
C LEU A 12 -52.55 -28.51 -13.32
N SER A 13 -51.61 -29.44 -13.14
CA SER A 13 -50.53 -29.31 -12.18
C SER A 13 -49.53 -28.27 -12.72
N VAL A 14 -49.70 -27.02 -12.31
CA VAL A 14 -48.68 -25.98 -12.48
C VAL A 14 -47.52 -26.37 -11.57
N LEU A 15 -46.47 -26.97 -12.15
CA LEU A 15 -45.14 -26.99 -11.57
C LEU A 15 -44.69 -25.53 -11.46
N ILE A 16 -44.90 -24.93 -10.29
CA ILE A 16 -44.26 -23.66 -9.92
C ILE A 16 -42.79 -24.01 -9.71
N PRO A 17 -41.85 -23.54 -10.54
CA PRO A 17 -40.45 -23.64 -10.18
C PRO A 17 -40.29 -22.80 -8.91
N VAL A 18 -39.92 -23.47 -7.81
CA VAL A 18 -39.49 -22.78 -6.59
C VAL A 18 -38.28 -21.96 -7.01
N ALA A 19 -38.49 -20.66 -7.25
CA ALA A 19 -37.40 -19.72 -7.45
C ALA A 19 -36.60 -19.70 -6.15
N GLY A 20 -35.50 -20.46 -6.12
CA GLY A 20 -34.51 -20.37 -5.05
C GLY A 20 -34.15 -18.90 -4.90
N LYS A 21 -34.38 -18.32 -3.73
CA LYS A 21 -34.15 -16.89 -3.50
C LYS A 21 -32.67 -16.58 -3.75
N ASN A 22 -32.37 -15.95 -4.89
CA ASN A 22 -31.06 -15.39 -5.18
C ASN A 22 -30.70 -14.40 -4.06
N ARG A 23 -29.54 -14.61 -3.41
CA ARG A 23 -29.01 -13.73 -2.37
C ARG A 23 -27.97 -12.81 -2.99
N VAL A 24 -28.23 -11.52 -2.95
CA VAL A 24 -27.29 -10.48 -3.40
C VAL A 24 -26.66 -9.79 -2.20
N ILE A 25 -25.35 -9.62 -2.23
CA ILE A 25 -24.56 -8.87 -1.25
C ILE A 25 -23.83 -7.77 -2.02
N ASN A 26 -24.10 -6.50 -1.69
CA ASN A 26 -23.42 -5.35 -2.28
C ASN A 26 -22.33 -4.88 -1.33
N HIS A 27 -21.14 -4.56 -1.87
CA HIS A 27 -19.96 -4.11 -1.13
C HIS A 27 -19.67 -4.98 0.11
N PRO A 28 -19.43 -6.30 -0.07
CA PRO A 28 -19.18 -7.20 1.04
C PRO A 28 -17.96 -6.75 1.85
N ALA A 29 -18.06 -6.88 3.18
CA ALA A 29 -16.92 -6.75 4.07
C ALA A 29 -15.80 -7.75 3.71
N TYR A 30 -14.56 -7.38 3.96
CA TYR A 30 -13.40 -8.29 3.91
C TYR A 30 -12.50 -8.06 5.12
N GLU A 31 -11.63 -9.01 5.43
CA GLU A 31 -10.72 -8.90 6.58
C GLU A 31 -9.41 -8.22 6.21
N VAL A 32 -8.78 -8.69 5.12
CA VAL A 32 -7.54 -8.13 4.59
C VAL A 32 -7.41 -8.45 3.09
N LYS A 33 -6.71 -7.60 2.34
CA LYS A 33 -6.36 -7.86 0.93
C LYS A 33 -4.89 -7.56 0.66
N ASN A 34 -4.29 -8.35 -0.23
CA ASN A 34 -2.87 -8.28 -0.61
C ASN A 34 -2.59 -7.30 -1.75
N SER A 35 -3.61 -6.97 -2.55
CA SER A 35 -3.49 -6.07 -3.68
C SER A 35 -4.62 -5.05 -3.68
N GLY A 36 -4.30 -3.83 -4.11
CA GLY A 36 -5.28 -2.77 -4.26
C GLY A 36 -6.06 -2.82 -5.59
N ILE A 37 -5.63 -3.68 -6.52
CA ILE A 37 -6.10 -3.71 -7.90
C ILE A 37 -7.53 -4.25 -8.00
N ASP A 38 -7.77 -5.43 -7.43
CA ASP A 38 -9.07 -6.10 -7.48
C ASP A 38 -9.91 -5.82 -6.22
N ASN A 39 -11.16 -5.45 -6.43
CA ASN A 39 -12.10 -5.14 -5.35
C ASN A 39 -13.46 -5.79 -5.63
N ILE A 40 -13.93 -6.65 -4.73
CA ILE A 40 -15.24 -7.29 -4.87
C ILE A 40 -16.32 -6.27 -4.48
N VAL A 41 -17.13 -5.88 -5.46
CA VAL A 41 -18.19 -4.87 -5.27
C VAL A 41 -19.58 -5.47 -5.13
N LYS A 42 -19.77 -6.72 -5.57
CA LYS A 42 -21.04 -7.43 -5.45
C LYS A 42 -20.85 -8.94 -5.54
N ILE A 43 -21.65 -9.69 -4.78
CA ILE A 43 -21.73 -11.16 -4.89
C ILE A 43 -23.20 -11.55 -5.06
N GLU A 44 -23.49 -12.40 -6.03
CA GLU A 44 -24.79 -13.02 -6.25
C GLU A 44 -24.69 -14.52 -6.02
N LEU A 45 -25.57 -15.05 -5.18
CA LEU A 45 -25.59 -16.44 -4.78
C LEU A 45 -26.91 -17.06 -5.22
N SER A 46 -26.84 -18.18 -5.92
CA SER A 46 -28.00 -18.98 -6.34
C SER A 46 -27.71 -20.47 -6.09
N ASP A 47 -28.70 -21.33 -6.30
CA ASP A 47 -28.52 -22.78 -6.24
C ASP A 47 -27.77 -23.34 -7.46
N GLN A 48 -27.50 -22.52 -8.49
CA GLN A 48 -26.83 -22.92 -9.73
C GLN A 48 -25.37 -22.45 -9.78
N GLU A 49 -25.14 -21.19 -9.43
CA GLU A 49 -23.82 -20.56 -9.50
C GLU A 49 -23.66 -19.45 -8.45
N THR A 50 -22.40 -19.11 -8.19
CA THR A 50 -21.98 -17.92 -7.46
C THR A 50 -21.34 -16.93 -8.44
N ARG A 51 -21.83 -15.70 -8.50
CA ARG A 51 -21.29 -14.64 -9.36
C ARG A 51 -20.59 -13.60 -8.50
N VAL A 52 -19.31 -13.36 -8.77
CA VAL A 52 -18.49 -12.37 -8.06
C VAL A 52 -18.18 -11.22 -9.01
N HIS A 53 -18.65 -10.03 -8.69
CA HIS A 53 -18.40 -8.81 -9.45
C HIS A 53 -17.13 -8.15 -8.91
N VAL A 54 -16.08 -8.15 -9.73
CA VAL A 54 -14.77 -7.64 -9.40
C VAL A 54 -14.55 -6.32 -10.15
N ARG A 55 -14.48 -5.22 -9.40
CA ARG A 55 -14.00 -3.94 -9.92
C ARG A 55 -12.48 -3.96 -9.86
N THR A 56 -11.87 -3.89 -11.02
CA THR A 56 -10.42 -3.81 -11.18
C THR A 56 -10.03 -2.37 -11.50
N ALA A 57 -9.23 -1.76 -10.62
CA ALA A 57 -8.74 -0.39 -10.76
C ALA A 57 -7.22 -0.41 -10.91
N PHE A 58 -6.72 -0.10 -12.10
CA PHE A 58 -5.30 -0.18 -12.44
C PHE A 58 -4.89 0.88 -13.46
N ILE A 59 -3.61 0.93 -13.83
CA ILE A 59 -3.06 2.01 -14.65
C ILE A 59 -3.66 1.95 -16.07
N PRO A 60 -4.14 3.09 -16.63
CA PRO A 60 -4.65 3.13 -17.99
C PRO A 60 -3.68 2.55 -19.02
N GLY A 61 -4.19 1.71 -19.93
CA GLY A 61 -3.39 1.04 -20.96
C GLY A 61 -2.48 -0.10 -20.46
N TRP A 62 -2.42 -0.37 -19.16
CA TRP A 62 -1.79 -1.60 -18.64
C TRP A 62 -2.78 -2.75 -18.74
N TRP A 63 -2.31 -3.99 -18.68
CA TRP A 63 -3.17 -5.16 -18.73
C TRP A 63 -3.34 -5.84 -17.37
N VAL A 64 -4.48 -6.51 -17.22
CA VAL A 64 -4.74 -7.51 -16.17
C VAL A 64 -5.03 -8.86 -16.82
N LYS A 65 -4.95 -9.93 -16.04
CA LYS A 65 -5.23 -11.28 -16.53
C LYS A 65 -5.80 -12.11 -15.39
N PHE A 66 -6.96 -12.72 -15.63
CA PHE A 66 -7.55 -13.71 -14.73
C PHE A 66 -7.13 -15.10 -15.20
N PRO A 67 -6.33 -15.86 -14.44
CA PRO A 67 -6.00 -17.23 -14.81
C PRO A 67 -7.19 -18.17 -14.60
N LYS A 68 -7.25 -19.30 -15.29
CA LYS A 68 -8.27 -20.36 -15.01
C LYS A 68 -8.20 -20.91 -13.58
N THR A 69 -7.09 -20.69 -12.90
CA THR A 69 -6.89 -21.04 -11.49
C THR A 69 -7.41 -19.98 -10.52
N THR A 70 -8.16 -18.97 -11.00
CA THR A 70 -8.90 -18.04 -10.14
C THR A 70 -9.93 -18.81 -9.33
N PHE A 71 -9.99 -18.57 -8.01
CA PHE A 71 -10.79 -19.36 -7.10
C PHE A 71 -11.52 -18.52 -6.05
N ILE A 72 -12.61 -19.10 -5.55
CA ILE A 72 -13.15 -18.79 -4.23
C ILE A 72 -12.98 -19.99 -3.31
N GLN A 73 -12.73 -19.76 -2.03
CA GLN A 73 -12.55 -20.81 -1.03
C GLN A 73 -13.42 -20.51 0.19
N PRO A 74 -14.41 -21.36 0.53
CA PRO A 74 -15.16 -21.23 1.77
C PRO A 74 -14.25 -21.25 2.99
N GLU A 75 -14.52 -20.39 3.96
CA GLU A 75 -13.79 -20.39 5.23
C GLU A 75 -13.87 -21.76 5.91
N GLY A 76 -12.72 -22.28 6.37
CA GLY A 76 -12.62 -23.60 6.99
C GLY A 76 -12.57 -24.77 5.99
N SER A 77 -12.79 -24.54 4.70
CA SER A 77 -12.62 -25.56 3.66
C SER A 77 -11.19 -25.60 3.14
N THR A 78 -10.68 -26.79 2.84
CA THR A 78 -9.43 -26.98 2.08
C THR A 78 -9.65 -26.93 0.56
N GLU A 79 -10.91 -26.96 0.12
CA GLU A 79 -11.28 -27.00 -1.30
C GLU A 79 -11.37 -25.60 -1.90
N LYS A 80 -10.68 -25.40 -3.03
CA LYS A 80 -10.78 -24.21 -3.87
C LYS A 80 -11.79 -24.45 -4.99
N LEU A 81 -12.83 -23.65 -5.06
CA LEU A 81 -13.80 -23.66 -6.15
C LEU A 81 -13.30 -22.74 -7.25
N LEU A 82 -12.91 -23.31 -8.40
CA LEU A 82 -12.37 -22.55 -9.52
C LEU A 82 -13.47 -21.81 -10.28
N ALA A 83 -13.10 -20.69 -10.88
CA ALA A 83 -13.98 -19.94 -11.76
C ALA A 83 -14.30 -20.77 -13.01
N THR A 84 -15.58 -20.90 -13.34
CA THR A 84 -16.08 -21.65 -14.51
C THR A 84 -16.38 -20.74 -15.70
N GLY A 85 -16.48 -19.44 -15.49
CA GLY A 85 -16.74 -18.45 -16.53
C GLY A 85 -16.36 -17.03 -16.12
N ILE A 86 -16.24 -16.15 -17.12
CA ILE A 86 -15.96 -14.73 -16.95
C ILE A 86 -16.79 -13.91 -17.94
N GLU A 87 -17.37 -12.81 -17.49
CA GLU A 87 -18.00 -11.79 -18.33
C GLU A 87 -17.10 -10.56 -18.46
N ASN A 88 -17.16 -9.89 -19.62
CA ASN A 88 -16.31 -8.75 -20.00
C ASN A 88 -14.81 -9.06 -20.05
N GLY A 89 -14.44 -10.33 -20.23
CA GLY A 89 -13.06 -10.77 -20.33
C GLY A 89 -12.95 -12.21 -20.83
N GLU A 90 -11.73 -12.73 -20.90
CA GLU A 90 -11.45 -14.13 -21.19
C GLU A 90 -10.31 -14.59 -20.29
N PHE A 91 -10.40 -15.82 -19.76
CA PHE A 91 -9.35 -16.37 -18.93
C PHE A 91 -8.04 -16.55 -19.70
N ASP A 92 -6.92 -16.44 -18.97
CA ASP A 92 -5.56 -16.60 -19.48
C ASP A 92 -5.14 -15.61 -20.59
N LYS A 93 -5.96 -14.59 -20.87
CA LYS A 93 -5.66 -13.52 -21.83
C LYS A 93 -5.41 -12.19 -21.15
N GLU A 94 -4.53 -11.39 -21.75
CA GLU A 94 -4.32 -10.00 -21.34
C GLU A 94 -5.56 -9.16 -21.68
N ILE A 95 -6.06 -8.44 -20.69
CA ILE A 95 -7.18 -7.51 -20.83
C ILE A 95 -6.66 -6.13 -20.50
N TYR A 96 -6.58 -5.27 -21.52
CA TYR A 96 -6.02 -3.92 -21.39
C TYR A 96 -7.03 -2.96 -20.74
N MET A 97 -6.57 -2.19 -19.76
CA MET A 97 -7.38 -1.25 -19.02
C MET A 97 -7.78 -0.05 -19.89
N PRO A 98 -9.04 0.41 -19.80
CA PRO A 98 -9.49 1.61 -20.50
C PRO A 98 -8.80 2.88 -19.99
N GLN A 99 -9.06 4.01 -20.65
CA GLN A 99 -8.53 5.31 -20.23
C GLN A 99 -8.95 5.72 -18.81
N SER A 100 -10.08 5.22 -18.32
CA SER A 100 -10.49 5.42 -16.92
C SER A 100 -9.61 4.67 -15.92
N GLY A 101 -8.89 3.63 -16.35
CA GLY A 101 -8.19 2.71 -15.45
C GLY A 101 -9.13 1.79 -14.66
N ASP A 102 -10.42 1.78 -14.97
CA ASP A 102 -11.46 1.08 -14.21
C ASP A 102 -12.27 0.14 -15.12
N SER A 103 -12.34 -1.14 -14.73
CA SER A 103 -13.12 -2.19 -15.41
C SER A 103 -13.94 -3.00 -14.41
N LEU A 104 -15.06 -3.56 -14.87
CA LEU A 104 -15.90 -4.47 -14.08
C LEU A 104 -15.97 -5.84 -14.76
N PHE A 105 -15.50 -6.87 -14.07
CA PHE A 105 -15.55 -8.26 -14.49
C PHE A 105 -16.54 -9.04 -13.62
N VAL A 106 -17.20 -10.03 -14.19
CA VAL A 106 -18.05 -10.96 -13.43
C VAL A 106 -17.47 -12.35 -13.56
N LEU A 107 -17.00 -12.89 -12.45
CA LEU A 107 -16.46 -14.25 -12.37
C LEU A 107 -17.56 -15.19 -11.89
N LEU A 108 -17.77 -16.27 -12.63
CA LEU A 108 -18.75 -17.32 -12.32
C LEU A 108 -18.04 -18.46 -11.62
N PHE A 109 -18.61 -18.95 -10.53
CA PHE A 109 -18.11 -20.07 -9.74
C PHE A 109 -19.24 -21.07 -9.46
N PRO A 110 -18.90 -22.32 -9.07
CA PRO A 110 -19.89 -23.26 -8.54
C PRO A 110 -20.76 -22.65 -7.43
N ALA A 111 -21.99 -23.16 -7.30
CA ALA A 111 -22.88 -22.77 -6.20
C ALA A 111 -22.22 -23.04 -4.84
N LEU A 112 -22.30 -22.07 -3.94
CA LEU A 112 -21.86 -22.24 -2.56
C LEU A 112 -22.97 -22.85 -1.70
N ASP A 113 -22.60 -23.69 -0.74
CA ASP A 113 -23.52 -24.13 0.29
C ASP A 113 -24.10 -22.92 1.05
N ARG A 114 -25.40 -22.96 1.33
CA ARG A 114 -26.14 -21.85 1.96
C ARG A 114 -25.62 -21.51 3.37
N SER A 115 -24.94 -22.45 4.03
CA SER A 115 -24.30 -22.29 5.33
C SER A 115 -22.99 -21.49 5.27
N VAL A 116 -22.38 -21.32 4.09
CA VAL A 116 -21.14 -20.56 3.92
C VAL A 116 -21.40 -19.08 4.23
N LYS A 117 -20.67 -18.57 5.21
CA LYS A 117 -20.75 -17.19 5.68
C LYS A 117 -19.60 -16.32 5.18
N LYS A 118 -18.49 -16.93 4.79
CA LYS A 118 -17.26 -16.23 4.44
C LYS A 118 -16.48 -17.00 3.40
N ILE A 119 -15.83 -16.28 2.48
CA ILE A 119 -14.97 -16.87 1.44
C ILE A 119 -13.66 -16.10 1.33
N ASN A 120 -12.60 -16.77 0.89
CA ASN A 120 -11.41 -16.14 0.35
C ASN A 120 -11.51 -16.07 -1.18
N TYR A 121 -10.89 -15.07 -1.79
CA TYR A 121 -10.75 -14.92 -3.24
C TYR A 121 -9.26 -14.86 -3.60
N GLY A 122 -8.85 -15.58 -4.64
CA GLY A 122 -7.46 -15.62 -5.05
C GLY A 122 -7.22 -16.25 -6.42
N GLU A 123 -5.95 -16.39 -6.75
CA GLU A 123 -5.48 -16.92 -8.03
C GLU A 123 -4.34 -17.91 -7.80
N GLY A 124 -4.43 -19.08 -8.42
CA GLY A 124 -3.42 -20.13 -8.26
C GLY A 124 -3.29 -20.57 -6.80
N ASP A 125 -2.11 -20.39 -6.23
CA ASP A 125 -1.81 -20.68 -4.83
C ASP A 125 -2.02 -19.47 -3.89
N LYS A 126 -2.14 -18.26 -4.43
CA LYS A 126 -2.20 -17.02 -3.66
C LYS A 126 -3.63 -16.57 -3.39
N THR A 127 -3.93 -16.32 -2.12
CA THR A 127 -5.15 -15.58 -1.75
C THR A 127 -4.89 -14.08 -1.90
N ILE A 128 -5.81 -13.39 -2.56
CA ILE A 128 -5.73 -11.94 -2.82
C ILE A 128 -6.60 -11.18 -1.83
N ILE A 129 -7.81 -11.67 -1.55
CA ILE A 129 -8.74 -11.08 -0.59
C ILE A 129 -9.18 -12.15 0.39
N PHE A 130 -8.91 -11.92 1.68
CA PHE A 130 -9.27 -12.82 2.74
C PHE A 130 -10.59 -12.41 3.39
N GLY A 131 -11.37 -13.42 3.73
CA GLY A 131 -12.48 -13.26 4.65
C GLY A 131 -13.63 -12.40 4.15
N VAL A 132 -13.97 -12.50 2.86
CA VAL A 132 -15.11 -11.81 2.24
C VAL A 132 -16.41 -12.32 2.85
N SER A 133 -17.15 -11.44 3.51
CA SER A 133 -18.42 -11.75 4.18
C SER A 133 -19.55 -11.98 3.19
N LEU A 134 -20.32 -13.05 3.42
CA LEU A 134 -21.56 -13.37 2.69
C LEU A 134 -22.82 -13.08 3.52
N GLU A 135 -22.68 -12.46 4.69
CA GLU A 135 -23.81 -12.06 5.54
C GLU A 135 -24.39 -10.71 5.08
N LYS A 136 -25.72 -10.60 5.02
CA LYS A 136 -26.39 -9.34 4.68
C LYS A 136 -26.12 -8.28 5.75
N ASN A 137 -25.94 -7.03 5.34
CA ASN A 137 -25.80 -5.84 6.18
C ASN A 137 -24.52 -5.71 7.02
N LYS A 138 -23.51 -6.57 6.83
CA LYS A 138 -22.13 -6.26 7.25
C LYS A 138 -21.48 -5.44 6.14
N GLN A 139 -21.82 -4.15 6.05
CA GLN A 139 -20.99 -3.19 5.34
C GLN A 139 -19.80 -2.85 6.23
N VAL A 140 -18.60 -2.77 5.65
CA VAL A 140 -17.45 -2.16 6.31
C VAL A 140 -17.70 -0.66 6.23
N GLU A 141 -18.02 -0.03 7.35
CA GLU A 141 -17.61 1.36 7.51
C GLU A 141 -16.10 1.37 7.26
N LYS A 142 -15.63 2.24 6.35
CA LYS A 142 -14.21 2.54 6.16
C LYS A 142 -13.68 3.15 7.45
N GLU A 143 -13.60 2.39 8.52
CA GLU A 143 -12.85 2.77 9.68
C GLU A 143 -11.40 2.70 9.26
N HIS A 144 -10.79 3.87 9.10
CA HIS A 144 -9.36 4.00 9.39
C HIS A 144 -9.18 3.35 10.75
N LYS A 145 -8.69 2.11 10.79
CA LYS A 145 -8.65 1.33 12.02
C LYS A 145 -7.89 2.17 13.04
N ALA A 146 -8.61 2.64 14.07
CA ALA A 146 -7.99 3.39 15.13
C ALA A 146 -6.84 2.56 15.71
N ILE A 147 -5.77 3.22 16.15
CA ILE A 147 -4.68 2.53 16.83
C ILE A 147 -5.29 1.92 18.10
N PRO A 148 -5.21 0.60 18.33
CA PRO A 148 -5.76 0.01 19.55
C PRO A 148 -5.09 0.61 20.79
N ASP A 149 -5.84 0.83 21.87
CA ASP A 149 -5.34 1.52 23.08
C ASP A 149 -4.03 0.96 23.61
N LYS A 150 -3.91 -0.37 23.71
CA LYS A 150 -2.67 -1.05 24.15
C LYS A 150 -1.47 -0.74 23.26
N ILE A 151 -1.68 -0.55 21.96
CA ILE A 151 -0.61 -0.21 21.02
C ILE A 151 -0.27 1.27 21.14
N ALA A 152 -1.26 2.14 21.32
CA ALA A 152 -1.03 3.55 21.58
C ALA A 152 -0.22 3.76 22.88
N GLU A 153 -0.61 3.09 23.97
CA GLU A 153 0.12 3.09 25.25
C GLU A 153 1.56 2.59 25.10
N TRP A 154 1.78 1.53 24.31
CA TRP A 154 3.12 1.02 24.02
C TRP A 154 3.97 2.04 23.24
N LEU A 155 3.42 2.67 22.20
CA LEU A 155 4.12 3.71 21.45
C LEU A 155 4.51 4.88 22.36
N ASP A 156 3.59 5.33 23.22
CA ASP A 156 3.84 6.42 24.16
C ASP A 156 4.94 6.03 25.18
N THR A 157 4.91 4.81 25.69
CA THR A 157 5.97 4.26 26.57
C THR A 157 7.34 4.25 25.89
N GLU A 158 7.42 3.81 24.63
CA GLU A 158 8.69 3.80 23.88
C GLU A 158 9.22 5.23 23.65
N ILE A 159 8.33 6.18 23.34
CA ILE A 159 8.68 7.59 23.23
C ILE A 159 9.19 8.14 24.59
N GLU A 160 8.53 7.78 25.70
CA GLU A 160 8.93 8.13 27.07
C GLU A 160 10.24 7.48 27.51
N ASN A 161 10.62 6.36 26.91
CA ASN A 161 11.92 5.71 27.14
C ASN A 161 13.06 6.31 26.30
N SER A 162 12.75 7.19 25.32
CA SER A 162 13.77 7.85 24.49
C SER A 162 14.83 8.57 25.35
N LYS A 163 16.12 8.30 25.08
CA LYS A 163 17.25 8.89 25.81
C LYS A 163 17.33 10.40 25.60
N ILE A 164 17.01 10.86 24.38
CA ILE A 164 16.96 12.26 24.02
C ILE A 164 15.52 12.61 23.64
N LYS A 165 14.97 13.66 24.24
CA LYS A 165 13.60 14.14 23.97
C LYS A 165 13.56 15.25 22.95
N GLU A 166 14.52 16.16 23.02
CA GLU A 166 14.55 17.34 22.17
C GLU A 166 15.41 17.11 20.94
N ALA A 167 14.85 17.41 19.77
CA ALA A 167 15.60 17.44 18.53
C ALA A 167 16.77 18.44 18.62
N LEU A 168 17.83 18.19 17.86
CA LEU A 168 18.91 19.16 17.71
C LEU A 168 18.35 20.50 17.21
N PRO A 169 18.74 21.65 17.80
CA PRO A 169 18.23 22.94 17.37
C PRO A 169 18.69 23.28 15.94
N ASP A 170 19.93 22.90 15.62
CA ASP A 170 20.52 22.98 14.30
C ASP A 170 21.63 21.93 14.12
N TYR A 171 22.25 21.91 12.94
CA TYR A 171 23.33 20.98 12.59
C TYR A 171 24.73 21.46 12.99
N ARG A 172 24.85 22.53 13.79
CA ARG A 172 26.13 23.03 14.34
C ARG A 172 26.34 22.62 15.79
N SER A 173 25.35 22.00 16.41
CA SER A 173 25.43 21.47 17.77
C SER A 173 26.62 20.51 17.96
N ASP A 174 27.33 20.63 19.07
CA ASP A 174 28.41 19.72 19.46
C ASP A 174 27.91 18.27 19.66
N ARG A 175 26.60 18.08 19.80
CA ARG A 175 25.94 16.76 19.88
C ARG A 175 25.60 16.17 18.52
N PHE A 176 26.03 16.78 17.41
CA PHE A 176 25.74 16.28 16.07
C PHE A 176 26.35 14.89 15.86
N PHE A 177 27.60 14.68 16.26
CA PHE A 177 28.26 13.37 16.15
C PHE A 177 28.19 12.61 17.46
N THR A 178 27.41 11.54 17.50
CA THR A 178 27.38 10.63 18.65
C THR A 178 27.16 9.20 18.19
N ARG A 179 27.75 8.23 18.92
CA ARG A 179 27.57 6.79 18.65
C ARG A 179 26.43 6.23 19.50
N GLN A 180 25.23 6.78 19.33
CA GLN A 180 24.02 6.22 19.95
C GLN A 180 23.09 5.70 18.85
N PRO A 181 22.53 4.49 18.99
CA PRO A 181 21.52 4.04 18.06
C PRO A 181 20.28 4.93 18.15
N GLY A 182 19.60 5.12 17.02
CA GLY A 182 18.23 5.64 16.99
C GLY A 182 17.25 4.48 17.08
N ARG A 183 16.13 4.66 17.78
CA ARG A 183 15.10 3.63 17.92
C ARG A 183 13.89 3.98 17.09
N LEU A 184 13.54 3.14 16.13
CA LEU A 184 12.31 3.25 15.36
C LEU A 184 11.30 2.28 15.95
N VAL A 185 10.12 2.78 16.29
CA VAL A 185 8.95 1.97 16.68
C VAL A 185 7.76 2.38 15.84
N GLY A 186 6.78 1.50 15.67
CA GLY A 186 5.62 1.88 14.89
C GLY A 186 4.53 0.83 14.79
N TYR A 187 3.52 1.19 14.01
CA TYR A 187 2.30 0.39 13.82
C TYR A 187 1.79 0.49 12.38
N ILE A 188 1.39 -0.63 11.79
CA ILE A 188 0.73 -0.65 10.48
C ILE A 188 -0.77 -0.94 10.71
N LYS A 189 -1.61 0.10 10.56
CA LYS A 189 -3.08 -0.04 10.61
C LYS A 189 -3.52 -1.02 9.53
N GLY A 190 -4.31 -2.02 9.92
CA GLY A 190 -4.82 -3.01 8.99
C GLY A 190 -3.82 -4.11 8.59
N TYR A 191 -2.63 -4.16 9.21
CA TYR A 191 -1.74 -5.30 9.05
C TYR A 191 -2.38 -6.60 9.54
N ASP A 192 -2.05 -7.68 8.84
CA ASP A 192 -2.47 -9.04 9.16
C ASP A 192 -1.35 -9.99 8.74
N PRO A 193 -0.96 -11.00 9.54
CA PRO A 193 0.10 -11.95 9.18
C PRO A 193 -0.14 -12.67 7.84
N ARG A 194 -1.40 -12.78 7.39
CA ARG A 194 -1.78 -13.39 6.10
C ARG A 194 -1.29 -12.58 4.89
N LEU A 195 -0.80 -11.36 5.11
CA LEU A 195 -0.11 -10.57 4.09
C LEU A 195 1.23 -11.21 3.64
N GLY A 196 1.77 -12.14 4.42
CA GLY A 196 2.91 -12.97 4.01
C GLY A 196 4.29 -12.32 4.21
N PHE A 197 4.37 -11.22 4.96
CA PHE A 197 5.64 -10.62 5.37
C PHE A 197 5.61 -10.28 6.86
N SER A 198 6.76 -10.46 7.54
CA SER A 198 6.94 -10.17 8.97
C SER A 198 8.15 -9.28 9.24
N THR A 199 8.75 -8.72 8.19
CA THR A 199 9.94 -7.88 8.31
C THR A 199 9.91 -6.74 7.30
N GLY A 200 10.48 -5.60 7.69
CA GLY A 200 11.00 -4.57 6.80
C GLY A 200 12.53 -4.54 6.83
N ILE A 201 13.11 -3.65 6.04
CA ILE A 201 14.57 -3.44 6.04
C ILE A 201 14.90 -1.95 5.93
N ILE A 202 15.91 -1.52 6.67
CA ILE A 202 16.54 -0.20 6.56
C ILE A 202 17.99 -0.45 6.14
N TYR A 203 18.47 0.28 5.13
CA TYR A 203 19.89 0.29 4.78
C TYR A 203 20.55 1.47 5.47
N ALA A 204 21.18 1.21 6.62
CA ALA A 204 21.80 2.23 7.46
C ALA A 204 23.21 2.54 6.96
N GLY A 205 23.28 3.27 5.85
CA GLY A 205 24.52 3.72 5.23
C GLY A 205 25.25 4.79 6.06
N ASN A 206 26.55 4.63 6.22
CA ASN A 206 27.46 5.60 6.79
C ASN A 206 28.29 6.25 5.68
N VAL A 207 28.00 7.52 5.38
CA VAL A 207 28.68 8.26 4.31
C VAL A 207 30.12 8.64 4.65
N ILE A 208 30.51 8.60 5.93
CA ILE A 208 31.86 8.94 6.40
C ILE A 208 32.77 7.72 6.24
N THR A 209 32.28 6.53 6.60
CA THR A 209 33.05 5.28 6.54
C THR A 209 32.82 4.48 5.27
N ASN A 210 31.81 4.86 4.47
CA ASN A 210 31.35 4.13 3.28
C ASN A 210 30.86 2.70 3.59
N GLU A 211 30.41 2.47 4.82
CA GLU A 211 29.80 1.21 5.26
C GLU A 211 28.28 1.26 5.04
N ASP A 212 27.66 0.13 4.75
CA ASP A 212 26.20 0.00 4.68
C ASP A 212 25.75 -1.18 5.52
N PHE A 213 24.85 -0.92 6.47
CA PHE A 213 24.39 -1.90 7.44
C PHE A 213 22.91 -2.18 7.22
N PRO A 214 22.52 -3.37 6.73
CA PRO A 214 21.12 -3.75 6.68
C PRO A 214 20.61 -3.98 8.11
N VAL A 215 19.56 -3.26 8.46
CA VAL A 215 18.83 -3.38 9.72
C VAL A 215 17.49 -4.02 9.42
N THR A 216 17.24 -5.21 9.96
CA THR A 216 15.94 -5.85 9.92
C THR A 216 14.98 -5.11 10.85
N VAL A 217 13.82 -4.73 10.33
CA VAL A 217 12.71 -4.19 11.12
C VAL A 217 11.73 -5.33 11.36
N GLU A 218 11.58 -5.77 12.60
CA GLU A 218 10.66 -6.86 12.92
C GLU A 218 9.22 -6.34 12.93
N ILE A 219 8.28 -7.08 12.35
CA ILE A 219 6.85 -6.76 12.34
C ILE A 219 6.10 -7.88 13.06
N HIS A 220 5.48 -7.51 14.18
CA HIS A 220 4.73 -8.40 15.05
C HIS A 220 3.35 -8.74 14.47
N PRO A 221 2.73 -9.87 14.85
CA PRO A 221 1.41 -10.27 14.34
C PRO A 221 0.29 -9.27 14.60
N ASP A 222 0.44 -8.42 15.61
CA ASP A 222 -0.52 -7.36 15.95
C ASP A 222 -0.32 -6.09 15.10
N GLY A 223 0.71 -6.01 14.27
CA GLY A 223 1.03 -4.86 13.41
C GLY A 223 2.07 -3.89 13.98
N ARG A 224 2.57 -4.13 15.21
CA ARG A 224 3.71 -3.35 15.75
C ARG A 224 4.97 -3.66 14.97
N PHE A 225 5.85 -2.68 14.85
CA PHE A 225 7.20 -2.90 14.33
C PHE A 225 8.25 -2.11 15.10
N GLU A 226 9.47 -2.61 15.11
CA GLU A 226 10.58 -1.97 15.83
C GLU A 226 11.95 -2.31 15.24
N ALA A 227 12.90 -1.39 15.42
CA ALA A 227 14.30 -1.57 15.07
C ALA A 227 15.20 -0.58 15.83
N ASP A 228 16.41 -1.04 16.17
CA ASP A 228 17.50 -0.19 16.62
C ASP A 228 18.46 0.05 15.46
N ILE A 229 18.60 1.32 15.06
CA ILE A 229 19.36 1.73 13.89
C ILE A 229 20.73 2.23 14.38
N PRO A 230 21.86 1.65 13.92
CA PRO A 230 23.18 2.16 14.25
C PRO A 230 23.39 3.53 13.58
N MET A 231 23.76 4.54 14.38
CA MET A 231 23.90 5.91 13.89
C MET A 231 25.13 6.60 14.46
N GLN A 232 25.69 7.52 13.68
CA GLN A 232 26.79 8.40 14.07
C GLN A 232 26.44 9.88 13.97
N TYR A 233 25.41 10.21 13.20
CA TYR A 233 24.94 11.57 12.93
C TYR A 233 23.46 11.54 12.52
N PRO A 234 22.74 12.66 12.63
CA PRO A 234 21.37 12.78 12.13
C PRO A 234 21.29 12.65 10.61
N THR A 235 20.32 11.88 10.12
CA THR A 235 20.11 11.70 8.67
C THR A 235 18.68 11.27 8.35
N VAL A 236 18.35 11.32 7.06
CA VAL A 236 17.13 10.70 6.52
C VAL A 236 17.45 9.26 6.14
N PHE A 237 16.64 8.34 6.62
CA PHE A 237 16.60 6.95 6.20
C PHE A 237 15.34 6.69 5.39
N TYR A 238 15.27 5.53 4.77
CA TYR A 238 14.00 4.92 4.41
C TYR A 238 13.89 3.55 5.06
N VAL A 239 12.66 3.18 5.46
CA VAL A 239 12.32 1.79 5.72
C VAL A 239 11.62 1.25 4.48
N SER A 240 12.08 0.10 4.00
CA SER A 240 11.37 -0.67 2.97
C SER A 240 10.46 -1.69 3.66
N VAL A 241 9.16 -1.52 3.52
CA VAL A 241 8.14 -2.50 3.97
C VAL A 241 7.38 -2.96 2.74
N ASN A 242 7.36 -4.27 2.48
CA ASN A 242 6.69 -4.86 1.31
C ASN A 242 7.05 -4.15 -0.02
N ASP A 243 8.36 -3.95 -0.22
CA ASP A 243 8.95 -3.24 -1.38
C ASP A 243 8.41 -1.81 -1.58
N LYS A 244 8.00 -1.14 -0.49
CA LYS A 244 7.62 0.26 -0.48
C LYS A 244 8.56 1.02 0.45
N PRO A 245 9.32 2.02 -0.07
CA PRO A 245 10.16 2.86 0.76
C PRO A 245 9.35 3.97 1.42
N ILE A 246 9.46 4.10 2.74
CA ILE A 246 8.92 5.22 3.52
C ILE A 246 10.10 5.97 4.13
N ASN A 247 10.25 7.25 3.78
CA ASN A 247 11.33 8.09 4.29
C ASN A 247 11.02 8.61 5.70
N PHE A 248 12.05 8.68 6.55
CA PHE A 248 11.97 9.32 7.84
C PHE A 248 13.33 9.88 8.26
N TYR A 249 13.31 11.01 8.95
CA TYR A 249 14.46 11.61 9.59
C TYR A 249 14.64 11.08 11.01
N MET A 250 15.88 10.75 11.37
CA MET A 250 16.25 10.24 12.69
C MET A 250 17.50 10.98 13.21
N GLU A 251 17.59 11.10 14.53
CA GLU A 251 18.76 11.58 15.25
C GLU A 251 19.29 10.48 16.19
N PRO A 252 20.63 10.37 16.38
CA PRO A 252 21.22 9.43 17.32
C PRO A 252 20.66 9.60 18.74
N GLY A 253 20.20 8.50 19.37
CA GLY A 253 19.69 8.50 20.74
C GLY A 253 18.22 8.88 20.91
N HIS A 254 17.53 9.24 19.83
CA HIS A 254 16.08 9.46 19.84
C HIS A 254 15.28 8.18 19.60
N THR A 255 14.04 8.18 20.06
CA THR A 255 12.99 7.26 19.62
C THR A 255 11.99 8.00 18.74
N LEU A 256 11.74 7.50 17.54
CA LEU A 256 10.69 7.96 16.64
C LEU A 256 9.60 6.90 16.55
N ALA A 257 8.36 7.31 16.78
CA ALA A 257 7.19 6.49 16.52
C ALA A 257 6.59 6.85 15.15
N MET A 258 6.29 5.84 14.35
CA MET A 258 5.74 5.97 13.00
C MET A 258 4.51 5.07 12.84
N VAL A 259 3.40 5.64 12.37
CA VAL A 259 2.17 4.91 12.09
C VAL A 259 1.87 4.98 10.60
N LEU A 260 1.64 3.80 10.02
CA LEU A 260 1.36 3.58 8.61
C LEU A 260 -0.04 3.00 8.45
N ASP A 261 -0.60 3.10 7.24
CA ASP A 261 -1.91 2.53 6.90
C ASP A 261 -1.80 1.56 5.72
N TRP A 262 -2.28 0.32 5.89
CA TRP A 262 -2.25 -0.69 4.85
C TRP A 262 -3.02 -0.27 3.59
N GLU A 263 -4.07 0.55 3.69
CA GLU A 263 -4.77 1.08 2.51
C GLU A 263 -3.88 2.00 1.65
N GLU A 264 -2.84 2.59 2.24
CA GLU A 264 -1.84 3.36 1.52
C GLU A 264 -0.88 2.46 0.72
N PHE A 265 -0.48 1.31 1.28
CA PHE A 265 0.27 0.29 0.53
C PHE A 265 -0.53 -0.25 -0.66
N LEU A 266 -1.83 -0.47 -0.48
CA LEU A 266 -2.74 -0.88 -1.55
C LEU A 266 -2.90 0.21 -2.62
N THR A 267 -2.82 1.48 -2.22
CA THR A 267 -2.80 2.60 -3.17
C THR A 267 -1.49 2.64 -3.95
N ALA A 268 -0.36 2.45 -3.28
CA ALA A 268 0.95 2.32 -3.93
C ALA A 268 0.99 1.14 -4.91
N ASP A 269 0.36 0.02 -4.57
CA ASP A 269 0.23 -1.17 -5.42
C ASP A 269 -0.57 -0.91 -6.71
N ARG A 270 -1.55 0.00 -6.69
CA ARG A 270 -2.28 0.42 -7.90
C ARG A 270 -1.47 1.38 -8.77
N LEU A 271 -0.57 2.15 -8.17
CA LEU A 271 0.18 3.25 -8.81
C LEU A 271 1.62 2.84 -9.14
N ARG A 272 1.80 1.64 -9.70
CA ARG A 272 3.12 1.05 -10.00
C ARG A 272 3.96 1.80 -11.03
N ASN A 273 3.36 2.72 -11.80
CA ASN A 273 4.05 3.55 -12.78
C ASN A 273 4.78 4.75 -12.16
N ILE A 274 4.59 5.03 -10.87
CA ILE A 274 5.23 6.15 -10.17
C ILE A 274 5.96 5.67 -8.92
N SER A 275 6.92 6.47 -8.45
CA SER A 275 7.46 6.30 -7.10
C SER A 275 6.46 6.89 -6.12
N TYR A 276 5.52 6.05 -5.67
CA TYR A 276 4.47 6.50 -4.76
C TYR A 276 5.04 7.02 -3.44
N LYS A 277 4.60 8.21 -3.04
CA LYS A 277 4.93 8.83 -1.75
C LYS A 277 3.76 8.67 -0.80
N PHE A 278 4.03 8.07 0.34
CA PHE A 278 3.07 7.93 1.42
C PHE A 278 2.75 9.32 1.99
N LYS A 279 1.47 9.65 2.02
CA LYS A 279 0.86 10.92 2.44
C LYS A 279 0.33 10.83 3.87
N GLU A 280 -0.10 9.66 4.31
CA GLU A 280 -0.78 9.45 5.60
C GLU A 280 0.16 8.85 6.67
N VAL A 281 1.44 9.21 6.63
CA VAL A 281 2.42 8.80 7.65
C VAL A 281 2.28 9.69 8.89
N GLU A 282 1.90 9.09 10.00
CA GLU A 282 1.81 9.78 11.29
C GLU A 282 3.10 9.56 12.08
N PHE A 283 3.75 10.66 12.49
CA PHE A 283 4.96 10.65 13.30
C PHE A 283 4.68 11.17 14.71
N LYS A 284 5.23 10.50 15.73
CA LYS A 284 5.17 10.90 17.15
C LYS A 284 6.56 10.89 17.80
N GLY A 285 6.69 11.59 18.92
CA GLY A 285 7.95 11.78 19.65
C GLY A 285 8.70 13.05 19.24
N GLY A 286 9.90 13.24 19.80
CA GLY A 286 10.66 14.50 19.68
C GLY A 286 11.05 14.92 18.25
N LEU A 287 11.00 13.99 17.30
CA LEU A 287 11.32 14.21 15.90
C LEU A 287 10.07 14.30 15.00
N SER A 288 8.87 14.33 15.56
CA SER A 288 7.63 14.32 14.78
C SER A 288 7.49 15.53 13.86
N ASP A 289 7.83 16.71 14.37
CA ASP A 289 7.56 17.98 13.69
C ASP A 289 8.44 18.15 12.46
N ILE A 290 9.73 17.80 12.56
CA ILE A 290 10.65 17.84 11.43
C ILE A 290 10.24 16.79 10.38
N ASN A 291 9.87 15.57 10.78
CA ASN A 291 9.39 14.56 9.84
C ASN A 291 8.14 15.00 9.07
N ARG A 292 7.15 15.57 9.76
CA ARG A 292 5.95 16.13 9.12
C ARG A 292 6.29 17.29 8.17
N GLN A 293 7.28 18.12 8.49
CA GLN A 293 7.72 19.20 7.62
C GLN A 293 8.41 18.67 6.35
N LEU A 294 9.30 17.69 6.50
CA LEU A 294 10.01 17.08 5.37
C LEU A 294 9.05 16.35 4.42
N ALA A 295 8.05 15.64 4.96
CA ALA A 295 7.06 14.92 4.16
C ALA A 295 6.18 15.84 3.28
N LYS A 296 6.06 17.14 3.62
CA LYS A 296 5.27 18.12 2.82
C LYS A 296 5.97 18.58 1.55
N VAL A 297 7.29 18.45 1.47
CA VAL A 297 8.07 19.05 0.40
C VAL A 297 8.70 17.97 -0.46
N GLU A 298 8.17 17.83 -1.67
CA GLU A 298 8.73 16.94 -2.67
C GLU A 298 9.68 17.72 -3.57
N LEU A 299 10.98 17.53 -3.36
CA LEU A 299 11.99 18.09 -4.25
C LEU A 299 11.84 17.48 -5.64
N LYS A 300 11.91 18.34 -6.66
CA LYS A 300 11.99 17.92 -8.05
C LYS A 300 13.26 17.11 -8.24
N ARG A 301 13.10 15.88 -8.73
CA ARG A 301 14.17 14.99 -9.15
C ARG A 301 14.03 14.72 -10.64
N ILE A 302 15.15 14.74 -11.34
CA ILE A 302 15.18 14.42 -12.76
C ILE A 302 15.11 12.88 -12.88
N PRO A 303 14.16 12.31 -13.65
CA PRO A 303 14.11 10.87 -13.86
C PRO A 303 15.43 10.36 -14.45
N TRP A 304 15.89 9.19 -14.02
CA TRP A 304 17.16 8.60 -14.50
C TRP A 304 17.26 8.54 -16.03
N LYS A 305 16.17 8.21 -16.73
CA LYS A 305 16.14 8.21 -18.20
C LYS A 305 16.42 9.59 -18.78
N GLU A 306 15.85 10.64 -18.20
CA GLU A 306 16.09 12.00 -18.63
C GLU A 306 17.54 12.43 -18.32
N ILE A 307 18.08 12.08 -17.15
CA ILE A 307 19.51 12.31 -16.83
C ILE A 307 20.41 11.69 -17.91
N GLN A 308 20.15 10.43 -18.28
CA GLN A 308 20.90 9.68 -19.30
C GLN A 308 20.78 10.29 -20.71
N GLU A 309 19.61 10.81 -21.07
CA GLU A 309 19.40 11.49 -22.35
C GLU A 309 20.10 12.85 -22.38
N LYS A 310 19.97 13.63 -21.31
CA LYS A 310 20.58 14.96 -21.19
C LYS A 310 22.10 14.88 -21.12
N SER A 311 22.67 13.89 -20.43
CA SER A 311 24.13 13.73 -20.34
C SER A 311 24.77 13.44 -21.71
N LYS A 312 24.07 12.74 -22.61
CA LYS A 312 24.55 12.44 -23.97
C LYS A 312 24.38 13.59 -24.97
N THR A 313 23.46 14.51 -24.70
CA THR A 313 23.03 15.53 -25.66
C THR A 313 23.55 16.93 -25.34
N LEU A 314 23.71 17.25 -24.06
CA LEU A 314 24.17 18.56 -23.61
C LEU A 314 25.68 18.57 -23.42
N ASN A 315 26.34 19.64 -23.84
CA ASN A 315 27.75 19.86 -23.50
C ASN A 315 27.89 20.27 -22.01
N PRO A 316 29.11 20.29 -21.43
CA PRO A 316 29.29 20.51 -20.00
C PRO A 316 28.68 21.80 -19.46
N LYS A 317 28.71 22.88 -20.26
CA LYS A 317 28.16 24.19 -19.87
C LYS A 317 26.63 24.15 -19.86
N GLU A 318 26.03 23.52 -20.86
CA GLU A 318 24.58 23.36 -20.99
C GLU A 318 24.01 22.43 -19.92
N TYR A 319 24.67 21.29 -19.66
CA TYR A 319 24.26 20.34 -18.63
C TYR A 319 24.28 21.00 -17.24
N LYS A 320 25.36 21.73 -16.92
CA LYS A 320 25.44 22.50 -15.69
C LYS A 320 24.31 23.54 -15.55
N ALA A 321 23.96 24.23 -16.64
CA ALA A 321 22.87 25.21 -16.62
C ALA A 321 21.50 24.56 -16.40
N TYR A 322 21.27 23.41 -17.02
CA TYR A 322 20.06 22.60 -16.83
C TYR A 322 19.91 22.15 -15.36
N GLU A 323 20.97 21.59 -14.77
CA GLU A 323 20.98 21.16 -13.37
C GLU A 323 20.80 22.35 -12.39
N LEU A 324 21.42 23.50 -12.67
CA LEU A 324 21.23 24.72 -11.87
C LEU A 324 19.79 25.19 -11.87
N GLN A 325 19.08 25.09 -12.99
CA GLN A 325 17.65 25.43 -13.07
C GLN A 325 16.83 24.54 -12.10
N VAL A 326 17.12 23.25 -12.05
CA VAL A 326 16.42 22.31 -11.14
C VAL A 326 16.70 22.66 -9.67
N ILE A 327 17.94 23.02 -9.32
CA ILE A 327 18.25 23.50 -7.96
C ILE A 327 17.49 24.77 -7.62
N ASP A 328 17.43 25.74 -8.53
CA ASP A 328 16.76 27.01 -8.26
C ASP A 328 15.25 26.83 -8.07
N GLU A 329 14.64 25.93 -8.84
CA GLU A 329 13.24 25.49 -8.63
C GLU A 329 13.06 24.85 -7.25
N ASN A 330 13.95 23.93 -6.85
CA ASN A 330 13.92 23.29 -5.53
C ASN A 330 14.12 24.28 -4.38
N ARG A 331 15.07 25.21 -4.51
CA ARG A 331 15.30 26.26 -3.51
C ARG A 331 14.10 27.19 -3.38
N LYS A 332 13.45 27.52 -4.51
CA LYS A 332 12.22 28.31 -4.51
C LYS A 332 11.10 27.57 -3.78
N LEU A 333 10.92 26.28 -4.06
CA LEU A 333 9.94 25.43 -3.38
C LEU A 333 10.16 25.41 -1.86
N VAL A 334 11.41 25.20 -1.41
CA VAL A 334 11.76 25.21 0.02
C VAL A 334 11.48 26.57 0.66
N ARG A 335 11.85 27.69 0.00
CA ARG A 335 11.60 29.05 0.53
C ARG A 335 10.12 29.41 0.63
N GLN A 336 9.28 28.83 -0.22
CA GLN A 336 7.84 29.07 -0.24
C GLN A 336 7.07 28.15 0.71
N SER A 337 7.74 27.14 1.26
CA SER A 337 7.16 26.19 2.20
C SER A 337 7.27 26.70 3.63
N ASP A 338 6.22 26.49 4.43
CA ASP A 338 6.24 26.81 5.86
C ASP A 338 7.05 25.74 6.62
N LEU A 339 8.34 26.04 6.80
CA LEU A 339 9.34 25.13 7.36
C LEU A 339 10.16 25.81 8.44
N SER A 340 10.53 25.04 9.46
CA SER A 340 11.59 25.40 10.39
C SER A 340 12.92 25.59 9.64
N THR A 341 13.79 26.41 10.21
CA THR A 341 15.15 26.63 9.68
C THR A 341 15.91 25.32 9.45
N LYS A 342 15.71 24.35 10.35
CA LYS A 342 16.36 23.04 10.27
C LYS A 342 15.84 22.17 9.13
N ALA A 343 14.52 22.11 8.94
CA ALA A 343 13.92 21.37 7.82
C ALA A 343 14.31 22.00 6.48
N ALA A 344 14.25 23.33 6.37
CA ALA A 344 14.67 24.07 5.19
C ALA A 344 16.15 23.84 4.86
N ALA A 345 17.03 23.83 5.86
CA ALA A 345 18.45 23.52 5.68
C ALA A 345 18.66 22.09 5.15
N LEU A 346 17.94 21.10 5.67
CA LEU A 346 18.05 19.70 5.22
C LEU A 346 17.65 19.56 3.75
N LEU A 347 16.48 20.08 3.37
CA LEU A 347 15.98 20.01 2.00
C LEU A 347 16.87 20.78 1.01
N THR A 348 17.40 21.93 1.44
CA THR A 348 18.35 22.70 0.62
C THR A 348 19.64 21.92 0.40
N ASN A 349 20.16 21.25 1.45
CA ASN A 349 21.36 20.43 1.35
C ASN A 349 21.13 19.20 0.48
N GLU A 350 19.97 18.54 0.57
CA GLU A 350 19.61 17.41 -0.29
C GLU A 350 19.59 17.79 -1.77
N ALA A 351 18.99 18.94 -2.10
CA ALA A 351 18.99 19.46 -3.47
C ALA A 351 20.41 19.75 -3.98
N LEU A 352 21.29 20.28 -3.12
CA LEU A 352 22.69 20.55 -3.45
C LEU A 352 23.53 19.29 -3.61
N LEU A 353 23.31 18.28 -2.78
CA LEU A 353 23.97 16.98 -2.89
C LEU A 353 23.59 16.29 -4.19
N THR A 354 22.28 16.27 -4.52
CA THR A 354 21.79 15.70 -5.78
C THR A 354 22.45 16.37 -6.99
N TYR A 355 22.53 17.70 -6.99
CA TYR A 355 23.26 18.45 -8.01
C TYR A 355 24.72 18.05 -8.13
N GLY A 356 25.42 18.00 -6.99
CA GLY A 356 26.84 17.64 -6.95
C GLY A 356 27.07 16.25 -7.53
N THR A 357 26.25 15.27 -7.13
CA THR A 357 26.28 13.91 -7.65
C THR A 357 26.06 13.89 -9.17
N ASN A 358 25.01 14.55 -9.68
CA ASN A 358 24.72 14.57 -11.12
C ASN A 358 25.89 15.15 -11.94
N LEU A 359 26.55 16.21 -11.45
CA LEU A 359 27.73 16.77 -12.12
C LEU A 359 28.93 15.83 -12.11
N LEU A 360 29.18 15.14 -10.99
CA LEU A 360 30.27 14.16 -10.89
C LEU A 360 30.02 12.95 -11.78
N GLU A 361 28.79 12.45 -11.83
CA GLU A 361 28.39 11.38 -12.73
C GLU A 361 28.53 11.81 -14.19
N TYR A 362 28.08 13.01 -14.57
CA TYR A 362 28.28 13.55 -15.92
C TYR A 362 29.76 13.59 -16.30
N ALA A 363 30.63 14.06 -15.42
CA ALA A 363 32.07 14.15 -15.68
C ALA A 363 32.80 12.79 -15.72
N SER A 364 32.16 11.73 -15.19
CA SER A 364 32.70 10.37 -15.15
C SER A 364 32.28 9.50 -16.33
N ASN A 365 31.30 9.97 -17.12
CA ASN A 365 30.84 9.35 -18.37
C ASN A 365 31.55 9.98 -19.57
#